data_AF-A0A8J2MJ09-F1
#
_entry.id   AF-A0A8J2MJ09-F1
#
_cell.length_a   1.000
_cell.length_b   1.000
_cell.length_c   1.000
_cell.angle_alpha   90.00
_cell.angle_beta   90.00
_cell.angle_gamma   90.00
#
_symmetry.space_group_name_H-M   'P 1'
#
loop_
_entity.id
_entity.type
_entity.pdbx_description
1 polymer ?
#
loop_
_entity_poly.entity_id
_entity_poly.type
_entity_poly.pdbx_seq_one_letter_code
_entity_poly.pdbx_strand_id
1 'polypeptide(L)'
;MRIDSRMAKLNQILLNQFAEVFSFRIKMYDLETEKLYSVLWYKDNEEFYKYVNTDKSQHIYQVDGIKVDHRNSDGQRVILQRVNLDTTGVYKCEVSAEAPHFASTYGEAYMEVVVMPSNTPKITGKEAFYASGDILSLNCTSEKSHPPAKITWYINNVEVEADSTRTIIHRDRLVTTISTLRLELGPHHLSSGESKVKCKSRVETSERAREALVDDRITEVAVRGSGNFIRPSLSLVLVAVIVLLDRIVRMN
;
A
#
# COMPACT_ATOMS: atom_id res chain seq x y z
N MET A 1 -33.64 -22.78 13.03
CA MET A 1 -33.33 -22.44 11.61
C MET A 1 -32.25 -21.38 11.67
N ARG A 2 -31.08 -21.64 11.06
CA ARG A 2 -29.86 -20.87 11.31
C ARG A 2 -29.75 -19.85 10.20
N ILE A 3 -29.93 -18.58 10.52
CA ILE A 3 -29.70 -17.53 9.55
C ILE A 3 -28.19 -17.52 9.23
N ASP A 4 -27.85 -17.96 8.03
CA ASP A 4 -26.47 -18.23 7.61
C ASP A 4 -25.61 -16.94 7.61
N SER A 5 -24.40 -17.02 8.17
CA SER A 5 -23.35 -16.01 8.06
C SER A 5 -23.06 -15.52 6.62
N ARG A 6 -23.51 -16.25 5.60
CA ARG A 6 -23.45 -15.86 4.18
C ARG A 6 -24.45 -14.75 3.79
N MET A 7 -25.46 -14.46 4.61
CA MET A 7 -26.54 -13.48 4.31
C MET A 7 -26.10 -12.01 4.22
N ALA A 8 -24.90 -11.71 4.71
CA ALA A 8 -24.37 -10.37 4.81
C ALA A 8 -22.91 -10.37 4.35
N LYS A 9 -22.71 -10.45 3.03
CA LYS A 9 -21.37 -10.34 2.43
C LYS A 9 -21.12 -8.92 1.95
N LEU A 10 -20.39 -8.18 2.77
CA LEU A 10 -19.73 -6.95 2.38
C LEU A 10 -18.65 -7.28 1.34
N ASN A 11 -18.83 -6.82 0.10
CA ASN A 11 -17.74 -6.81 -0.86
C ASN A 11 -16.76 -5.71 -0.47
N GLN A 12 -15.49 -6.06 -0.31
CA GLN A 12 -14.42 -5.10 -0.13
C GLN A 12 -14.30 -4.27 -1.42
N ILE A 13 -14.23 -2.94 -1.30
CA ILE A 13 -13.97 -2.08 -2.45
C ILE A 13 -12.80 -1.17 -2.07
N LEU A 14 -11.79 -1.25 -2.92
CA LEU A 14 -10.61 -0.44 -2.89
C LEU A 14 -10.95 0.83 -3.66
N LEU A 15 -11.09 1.95 -2.95
CA LEU A 15 -11.33 3.22 -3.62
C LEU A 15 -9.98 3.75 -4.12
N ASN A 16 -9.87 3.88 -5.44
CA ASN A 16 -8.88 4.77 -6.03
C ASN A 16 -9.34 6.23 -5.81
N GLN A 17 -8.46 7.21 -6.00
CA GLN A 17 -8.65 8.65 -5.79
C GLN A 17 -9.87 9.29 -6.49
N PHE A 18 -10.66 8.52 -7.24
CA PHE A 18 -11.76 8.98 -8.09
C PHE A 18 -13.15 8.49 -7.63
N ALA A 19 -13.24 7.67 -6.59
CA ALA A 19 -14.53 7.10 -6.17
C ALA A 19 -15.13 7.91 -5.01
N GLU A 20 -16.04 8.82 -5.34
CA GLU A 20 -16.77 9.66 -4.36
C GLU A 20 -17.99 8.97 -3.74
N VAL A 21 -18.38 7.81 -4.28
CA VAL A 21 -19.60 7.07 -3.89
C VAL A 21 -19.28 5.60 -3.68
N PHE A 22 -19.80 5.02 -2.60
CA PHE A 22 -19.62 3.63 -2.23
C PHE A 22 -20.98 2.96 -1.99
N SER A 23 -21.16 1.69 -2.36
CA SER A 23 -22.39 0.93 -2.10
C SER A 23 -22.12 -0.37 -1.36
N PHE A 24 -22.69 -0.48 -0.17
CA PHE A 24 -22.84 -1.74 0.54
C PHE A 24 -24.10 -2.47 0.07
N ARG A 25 -24.00 -3.78 -0.16
CA ARG A 25 -25.13 -4.62 -0.59
C ARG A 25 -25.25 -5.83 0.31
N ILE A 26 -26.50 -6.16 0.63
CA ILE A 26 -26.84 -7.37 1.36
C ILE A 26 -27.15 -8.45 0.32
N LYS A 27 -26.59 -9.65 0.51
CA LYS A 27 -26.95 -10.82 -0.28
C LYS A 27 -27.79 -11.75 0.57
N MET A 28 -29.11 -11.63 0.47
CA MET A 28 -30.05 -12.49 1.19
C MET A 28 -30.05 -13.87 0.52
N TYR A 29 -29.52 -14.89 1.19
CA TYR A 29 -29.41 -16.24 0.62
C TYR A 29 -30.53 -17.19 1.06
N ASP A 30 -31.37 -16.83 2.04
CA ASP A 30 -32.40 -17.74 2.56
C ASP A 30 -33.55 -16.98 3.26
N LEU A 31 -34.32 -16.19 2.49
CA LEU A 31 -35.60 -15.64 2.96
C LEU A 31 -36.78 -16.38 2.32
N GLU A 32 -36.60 -17.60 1.79
CA GLU A 32 -37.66 -18.28 1.03
C GLU A 32 -38.93 -18.52 1.87
N THR A 33 -38.83 -18.50 3.20
CA THR A 33 -39.98 -18.64 4.12
C THR A 33 -40.21 -17.47 5.09
N GLU A 34 -39.32 -16.49 5.19
CA GLU A 34 -39.39 -15.43 6.21
C GLU A 34 -39.42 -14.01 5.59
N LYS A 35 -40.24 -13.13 6.14
CA LYS A 35 -40.34 -11.74 5.69
C LYS A 35 -39.32 -10.88 6.43
N LEU A 36 -38.61 -10.02 5.70
CA LEU A 36 -37.75 -8.99 6.27
C LEU A 36 -38.57 -8.07 7.19
N TYR A 37 -38.10 -7.86 8.43
CA TYR A 37 -38.61 -6.83 9.33
C TYR A 37 -37.75 -5.57 9.25
N SER A 38 -36.44 -5.70 9.46
CA SER A 38 -35.53 -4.55 9.48
C SER A 38 -34.13 -4.89 9.04
N VAL A 39 -33.41 -3.86 8.60
CA VAL A 39 -31.97 -3.90 8.34
C VAL A 39 -31.32 -2.75 9.10
N LEU A 40 -30.30 -3.05 9.89
CA LEU A 40 -29.51 -2.08 10.63
C LEU A 40 -28.06 -2.15 10.15
N TRP A 41 -27.42 -0.99 10.05
CA TRP A 41 -26.02 -0.86 9.67
C TRP A 41 -25.25 -0.09 10.71
N TYR A 42 -24.05 -0.60 11.00
CA TYR A 42 -23.14 -0.07 12.00
C TYR A 42 -21.76 0.18 11.39
N LYS A 43 -21.09 1.23 11.85
CA LYS A 43 -19.65 1.47 11.66
C LYS A 43 -19.02 1.52 13.04
N ASP A 44 -18.02 0.68 13.29
CA ASP A 44 -17.27 0.64 14.55
C ASP A 44 -18.18 0.53 15.79
N ASN A 45 -19.25 -0.25 15.67
CA ASN A 45 -20.33 -0.47 16.65
C ASN A 45 -21.34 0.68 16.84
N GLU A 46 -21.25 1.76 16.07
CA GLU A 46 -22.23 2.84 16.06
C GLU A 46 -23.22 2.68 14.92
N GLU A 47 -24.52 2.67 15.22
CA GLU A 47 -25.59 2.59 14.22
C GLU A 47 -25.60 3.87 13.38
N PHE A 48 -25.61 3.72 12.05
CA PHE A 48 -25.68 4.88 11.14
C PHE A 48 -26.86 4.83 10.16
N TYR A 49 -27.45 3.65 9.95
CA TYR A 49 -28.61 3.50 9.07
C TYR A 49 -29.52 2.37 9.52
N LYS A 50 -30.84 2.63 9.48
CA LYS A 50 -31.88 1.64 9.75
C LYS A 50 -32.99 1.73 8.72
N TYR A 51 -33.36 0.58 8.17
CA TYR A 51 -34.52 0.40 7.31
C TYR A 51 -35.56 -0.47 8.01
N VAL A 52 -36.82 -0.04 7.98
CA VAL A 52 -37.96 -0.83 8.50
C VAL A 52 -38.88 -1.17 7.35
N ASN A 53 -39.16 -2.47 7.18
CA ASN A 53 -39.88 -2.98 6.01
C ASN A 53 -41.39 -2.74 6.09
N THR A 54 -41.96 -2.70 7.30
CA THR A 54 -43.40 -2.56 7.55
C THR A 54 -43.96 -1.23 7.03
N ASP A 55 -43.26 -0.13 7.29
CA ASP A 55 -43.65 1.23 6.89
C ASP A 55 -42.74 1.81 5.80
N LYS A 56 -41.75 1.04 5.33
CA LYS A 56 -40.74 1.44 4.35
C LYS A 56 -39.93 2.66 4.81
N SER A 57 -39.81 2.88 6.11
CA SER A 57 -39.09 4.02 6.68
C SER A 57 -37.58 3.81 6.68
N GLN A 58 -36.86 4.93 6.63
CA GLN A 58 -35.40 4.99 6.71
C GLN A 58 -35.00 5.97 7.80
N HIS A 59 -34.06 5.57 8.65
CA HIS A 59 -33.50 6.40 9.70
C HIS A 59 -31.98 6.47 9.51
N ILE A 60 -31.44 7.68 9.57
CA ILE A 60 -30.00 7.95 9.42
C ILE A 60 -29.52 8.61 10.71
N TYR A 61 -28.45 8.04 11.28
CA TYR A 61 -27.82 8.55 12.48
C TYR A 61 -26.45 9.16 12.12
N GLN A 62 -26.04 10.18 12.87
CA GLN A 62 -24.75 10.81 12.63
C GLN A 62 -23.65 9.93 13.22
N VAL A 63 -22.70 9.55 12.38
CA VAL A 63 -21.47 8.83 12.73
C VAL A 63 -20.33 9.44 11.93
N ASP A 64 -19.17 9.62 12.57
CA ASP A 64 -18.02 10.24 11.93
C ASP A 64 -17.56 9.45 10.68
N GLY A 65 -17.28 10.18 9.60
CA GLY A 65 -16.89 9.61 8.32
C GLY A 65 -18.03 8.98 7.51
N ILE A 66 -19.28 9.02 8.00
CA ILE A 66 -20.46 8.46 7.33
C ILE A 66 -21.36 9.56 6.76
N LYS A 67 -21.65 9.47 5.46
CA LYS A 67 -22.70 10.27 4.81
C LYS A 67 -23.56 9.38 3.91
N VAL A 68 -24.73 9.00 4.40
CA VAL A 68 -25.66 8.13 3.65
C VAL A 68 -26.38 8.92 2.54
N ASP A 69 -26.45 8.34 1.35
CA ASP A 69 -27.36 8.75 0.28
C ASP A 69 -28.75 8.17 0.55
N HIS A 70 -29.60 8.95 1.21
CA HIS A 70 -30.97 8.53 1.55
C HIS A 70 -31.79 8.13 0.30
N ARG A 71 -31.59 8.77 -0.85
CA ARG A 71 -32.45 8.54 -2.03
C ARG A 71 -32.12 7.23 -2.72
N ASN A 72 -30.86 6.81 -2.65
CA ASN A 72 -30.37 5.63 -3.34
C ASN A 72 -30.08 4.45 -2.38
N SER A 73 -30.33 4.61 -1.09
CA SER A 73 -30.28 3.54 -0.08
C SER A 73 -31.68 2.98 0.19
N ASP A 74 -31.74 1.72 0.60
CA ASP A 74 -32.97 0.97 0.86
C ASP A 74 -32.69 -0.24 1.77
N GLY A 75 -33.68 -1.12 1.94
CA GLY A 75 -33.57 -2.33 2.76
C GLY A 75 -32.61 -3.41 2.21
N GLN A 76 -31.99 -3.22 1.06
CA GLN A 76 -31.04 -4.15 0.46
C GLN A 76 -29.65 -3.57 0.28
N ARG A 77 -29.53 -2.24 0.15
CA ARG A 77 -28.26 -1.56 -0.05
C ARG A 77 -28.19 -0.23 0.67
N VAL A 78 -27.00 0.11 1.15
CA VAL A 78 -26.69 1.44 1.68
C VAL A 78 -25.60 2.06 0.86
N ILE A 79 -25.82 3.29 0.42
CA ILE A 79 -24.88 4.06 -0.37
C ILE A 79 -24.30 5.17 0.48
N LEU A 80 -22.97 5.26 0.53
CA LEU A 80 -22.25 6.35 1.15
C LEU A 80 -21.75 7.33 0.09
N GLN A 81 -21.80 8.62 0.39
CA GLN A 81 -21.27 9.72 -0.41
C GLN A 81 -20.06 10.33 0.28
N ARG A 82 -19.18 10.96 -0.50
CA ARG A 82 -18.00 11.68 0.01
C ARG A 82 -17.11 10.81 0.90
N VAL A 83 -16.87 9.58 0.43
CA VAL A 83 -16.01 8.63 1.14
C VAL A 83 -14.61 9.21 1.27
N ASN A 84 -14.06 9.09 2.47
CA ASN A 84 -12.75 9.62 2.83
C ASN A 84 -12.09 8.73 3.89
N LEU A 85 -10.91 9.12 4.38
CA LEU A 85 -10.15 8.32 5.34
C LEU A 85 -10.91 7.99 6.64
N ASP A 86 -11.85 8.85 7.08
CA ASP A 86 -12.69 8.59 8.28
C ASP A 86 -13.74 7.51 8.04
N THR A 87 -14.05 7.20 6.78
CA THR A 87 -14.99 6.14 6.42
C THR A 87 -14.38 4.74 6.65
N THR A 88 -13.05 4.63 6.82
CA THR A 88 -12.38 3.37 7.23
C THR A 88 -12.94 2.87 8.56
N GLY A 89 -13.19 1.57 8.67
CA GLY A 89 -13.73 0.98 9.88
C GLY A 89 -14.30 -0.42 9.68
N VAL A 90 -14.81 -0.99 10.77
CA VAL A 90 -15.54 -2.25 10.75
C VAL A 90 -17.02 -1.97 10.49
N TYR A 91 -17.55 -2.55 9.41
CA TYR A 91 -18.95 -2.43 9.04
C TYR A 91 -19.68 -3.71 9.39
N LYS A 92 -20.80 -3.56 10.09
CA LYS A 92 -21.71 -4.66 10.42
C LYS A 92 -23.08 -4.34 9.86
N CYS A 93 -23.71 -5.31 9.20
CA CYS A 93 -25.14 -5.24 8.93
C CYS A 93 -25.87 -6.33 9.68
N GLU A 94 -27.00 -5.97 10.27
CA GLU A 94 -27.88 -6.85 11.01
C GLU A 94 -29.24 -6.89 10.31
N VAL A 95 -29.72 -8.10 10.02
CA VAL A 95 -30.99 -8.34 9.33
C VAL A 95 -31.89 -9.10 10.29
N SER A 96 -33.10 -8.59 10.50
CA SER A 96 -34.11 -9.20 11.36
C SER A 96 -35.33 -9.62 10.55
N ALA A 97 -35.85 -10.80 10.83
CA ALA A 97 -37.10 -11.33 10.28
C ALA A 97 -38.31 -10.87 11.11
N GLU A 98 -39.49 -10.89 10.48
CA GLU A 98 -40.77 -10.56 11.11
C GLU A 98 -41.27 -11.70 12.02
N ALA A 99 -42.39 -11.42 12.71
CA ALA A 99 -43.13 -12.42 13.46
C ALA A 99 -43.42 -13.67 12.59
N PRO A 100 -43.46 -14.89 13.18
CA PRO A 100 -43.40 -15.17 14.62
C PRO A 100 -42.00 -15.43 15.16
N HIS A 101 -40.98 -15.59 14.31
CA HIS A 101 -39.67 -16.06 14.75
C HIS A 101 -38.75 -14.96 15.27
N PHE A 102 -38.91 -13.73 14.78
CA PHE A 102 -38.08 -12.57 15.17
C PHE A 102 -36.57 -12.87 15.12
N ALA A 103 -36.16 -13.76 14.21
CA ALA A 103 -34.79 -14.20 14.12
C ALA A 103 -33.92 -13.10 13.52
N SER A 104 -32.69 -12.94 14.01
CA SER A 104 -31.72 -11.98 13.48
C SER A 104 -30.39 -12.64 13.13
N THR A 105 -29.71 -12.05 12.14
CA THR A 105 -28.34 -12.39 11.79
C THR A 105 -27.55 -11.14 11.51
N TYR A 106 -26.24 -11.28 11.48
CA TYR A 106 -25.38 -10.21 11.02
C TYR A 106 -24.23 -10.75 10.20
N GLY A 107 -23.64 -9.86 9.41
CA GLY A 107 -22.33 -10.05 8.81
C GLY A 107 -21.49 -8.82 9.02
N GLU A 108 -20.20 -9.03 9.08
CA GLU A 108 -19.22 -8.01 9.40
C GLU A 108 -18.05 -8.07 8.42
N ALA A 109 -17.52 -6.91 8.04
CA ALA A 109 -16.27 -6.81 7.31
C ALA A 109 -15.56 -5.51 7.60
N TYR A 110 -14.23 -5.56 7.52
CA TYR A 110 -13.40 -4.37 7.57
C TYR A 110 -13.32 -3.71 6.21
N MET A 111 -13.55 -2.39 6.18
CA MET A 111 -13.33 -1.56 5.00
C MET A 111 -12.17 -0.60 5.27
N GLU A 112 -11.19 -0.60 4.36
CA GLU A 112 -10.05 0.31 4.38
C GLU A 112 -10.13 1.26 3.18
N VAL A 113 -10.09 2.56 3.47
CA VAL A 113 -9.96 3.59 2.44
C VAL A 113 -8.48 3.88 2.23
N VAL A 114 -8.00 3.58 1.02
CA VAL A 114 -6.62 3.82 0.59
C VAL A 114 -6.57 4.97 -0.41
N VAL A 115 -5.44 5.66 -0.45
CA VAL A 115 -5.13 6.69 -1.44
C VAL A 115 -3.81 6.33 -2.08
N MET A 116 -3.89 5.84 -3.32
CA MET A 116 -2.72 5.47 -4.09
C MET A 116 -2.03 6.71 -4.67
N PRO A 117 -0.70 6.68 -4.80
CA PRO A 117 0.04 7.77 -5.42
C PRO A 117 -0.34 7.90 -6.89
N SER A 118 -0.57 9.13 -7.34
CA SER A 118 -0.95 9.40 -8.74
C SER A 118 0.24 9.27 -9.71
N ASN A 119 1.48 9.44 -9.22
CA ASN A 119 2.70 9.43 -10.03
C ASN A 119 3.78 8.55 -9.41
N THR A 120 4.81 8.26 -10.21
CA THR A 120 6.02 7.56 -9.73
C THR A 120 6.84 8.45 -8.80
N PRO A 121 7.65 7.87 -7.89
CA PRO A 121 8.42 8.67 -6.97
C PRO A 121 9.53 9.44 -7.69
N LYS A 122 9.97 10.57 -7.15
CA LYS A 122 10.99 11.42 -7.77
C LYS A 122 12.36 11.16 -7.16
N ILE A 123 13.34 10.79 -7.99
CA ILE A 123 14.76 10.69 -7.61
C ILE A 123 15.44 12.05 -7.82
N THR A 124 16.16 12.54 -6.81
CA THR A 124 16.95 13.78 -6.85
C THR A 124 18.32 13.59 -6.19
N GLY A 125 19.23 14.55 -6.36
CA GLY A 125 20.60 14.50 -5.79
C GLY A 125 21.66 13.91 -6.72
N LYS A 126 21.31 13.52 -7.95
CA LYS A 126 22.28 13.00 -8.92
C LYS A 126 23.26 14.07 -9.38
N GLU A 127 24.51 13.68 -9.53
CA GLU A 127 25.57 14.47 -10.15
C GLU A 127 25.76 14.07 -11.61
N ALA A 128 26.55 14.86 -12.34
CA ALA A 128 26.79 14.63 -13.78
C ALA A 128 27.65 13.39 -14.04
N PHE A 129 28.59 13.07 -13.14
CA PHE A 129 29.56 12.00 -13.29
C PHE A 129 30.07 11.53 -11.93
N TYR A 130 30.35 10.22 -11.80
CA TYR A 130 30.91 9.60 -10.60
C TYR A 130 32.16 8.79 -10.92
N ALA A 131 33.16 8.84 -10.03
CA ALA A 131 34.33 7.97 -10.03
C ALA A 131 34.15 6.81 -9.03
N SER A 132 34.95 5.77 -9.20
CA SER A 132 35.05 4.72 -8.19
C SER A 132 35.56 5.31 -6.86
N GLY A 133 34.88 5.00 -5.76
CA GLY A 133 35.12 5.55 -4.42
C GLY A 133 34.23 6.75 -4.06
N ASP A 134 33.50 7.33 -5.03
CA ASP A 134 32.56 8.41 -4.75
C ASP A 134 31.32 7.88 -4.00
N ILE A 135 30.71 8.77 -3.21
CA ILE A 135 29.47 8.48 -2.50
C ILE A 135 28.28 8.90 -3.36
N LEU A 136 27.51 7.93 -3.84
CA LEU A 136 26.22 8.15 -4.45
C LEU A 136 25.19 8.51 -3.36
N SER A 137 24.84 9.80 -3.27
CA SER A 137 23.85 10.32 -2.32
C SER A 137 22.58 10.77 -3.05
N LEU A 138 21.52 9.96 -3.00
CA LEU A 138 20.26 10.23 -3.71
C LEU A 138 19.08 10.28 -2.74
N ASN A 139 18.10 11.12 -3.06
CA ASN A 139 16.81 11.13 -2.38
C ASN A 139 15.73 10.63 -3.33
N CYS A 140 14.87 9.76 -2.82
CA CYS A 140 13.65 9.35 -3.49
C CYS A 140 12.44 9.82 -2.68
N THR A 141 11.60 10.63 -3.30
CA THR A 141 10.40 11.20 -2.69
C THR A 141 9.16 10.58 -3.33
N SER A 142 8.32 9.91 -2.53
CA SER A 142 7.02 9.43 -2.99
C SER A 142 6.05 10.59 -3.20
N GLU A 143 5.05 10.37 -4.05
CA GLU A 143 3.83 11.18 -3.97
C GLU A 143 3.08 10.88 -2.67
N LYS A 144 2.11 11.75 -2.35
CA LYS A 144 1.22 11.57 -1.21
C LYS A 144 0.41 10.28 -1.34
N SER A 145 0.33 9.51 -0.27
CA SER A 145 -0.44 8.26 -0.23
C SER A 145 -0.99 7.96 1.17
N HIS A 146 -1.96 7.06 1.22
CA HIS A 146 -2.44 6.44 2.45
C HIS A 146 -2.75 4.95 2.20
N PRO A 147 -2.14 4.00 2.92
CA PRO A 147 -1.09 4.19 3.92
C PRO A 147 0.21 4.77 3.31
N PRO A 148 1.18 5.19 4.16
CA PRO A 148 2.46 5.70 3.68
C PRO A 148 3.20 4.69 2.79
N ALA A 149 3.72 5.15 1.66
CA ALA A 149 4.51 4.30 0.78
C ALA A 149 5.80 3.80 1.42
N LYS A 150 6.11 2.51 1.25
CA LYS A 150 7.41 1.91 1.54
C LYS A 150 8.34 2.09 0.34
N ILE A 151 9.52 2.66 0.57
CA ILE A 151 10.51 2.86 -0.48
C ILE A 151 11.57 1.75 -0.43
N THR A 152 11.92 1.22 -1.60
CA THR A 152 13.02 0.25 -1.77
C THR A 152 13.94 0.72 -2.89
N TRP A 153 15.24 0.62 -2.67
CA TRP A 153 16.27 1.00 -3.64
C TRP A 153 16.87 -0.21 -4.34
N TYR A 154 17.23 -0.03 -5.61
CA TYR A 154 18.00 -1.01 -6.35
C TYR A 154 19.13 -0.34 -7.12
N ILE A 155 20.32 -0.94 -7.09
CA ILE A 155 21.46 -0.59 -7.92
C ILE A 155 21.74 -1.75 -8.86
N ASN A 156 21.67 -1.52 -10.17
CA ASN A 156 21.86 -2.54 -11.19
C ASN A 156 20.97 -3.79 -10.94
N ASN A 157 19.72 -3.55 -10.52
CA ASN A 157 18.72 -4.57 -10.14
C ASN A 157 18.99 -5.35 -8.84
N VAL A 158 20.04 -5.01 -8.10
CA VAL A 158 20.30 -5.57 -6.76
C VAL A 158 19.69 -4.64 -5.73
N GLU A 159 18.87 -5.20 -4.83
CA GLU A 159 18.27 -4.44 -3.72
C GLU A 159 19.37 -3.94 -2.78
N VAL A 160 19.28 -2.68 -2.38
CA VAL A 160 20.21 -2.05 -1.44
C VAL A 160 19.46 -1.36 -0.32
N GLU A 161 20.06 -1.34 0.85
CA GLU A 161 19.49 -0.69 2.02
C GLU A 161 19.49 0.83 1.88
N ALA A 162 18.44 1.46 2.39
CA ALA A 162 18.38 2.90 2.52
C ALA A 162 19.28 3.35 3.69
N ASP A 163 19.89 4.52 3.54
CA ASP A 163 20.62 5.18 4.64
C ASP A 163 19.64 5.70 5.70
N SER A 164 18.57 6.35 5.26
CA SER A 164 17.53 6.87 6.14
C SER A 164 16.19 6.98 5.43
N THR A 165 15.09 6.88 6.18
CA THR A 165 13.74 7.10 5.67
C THR A 165 12.96 7.97 6.64
N ARG A 166 12.23 8.95 6.11
CA ARG A 166 11.36 9.84 6.89
C ARG A 166 10.05 10.09 6.18
N THR A 167 9.01 10.42 6.94
CA THR A 167 7.67 10.70 6.43
C THR A 167 7.25 12.14 6.71
N ILE A 168 6.49 12.73 5.80
CA ILE A 168 5.83 14.03 5.98
C ILE A 168 4.33 13.78 5.94
N ILE A 169 3.65 14.08 7.04
CA ILE A 169 2.18 14.01 7.13
C ILE A 169 1.61 15.36 6.72
N HIS A 170 0.72 15.35 5.74
CA HIS A 170 0.06 16.54 5.22
C HIS A 170 -1.25 16.82 5.95
N ARG A 171 -1.85 18.00 5.71
CA ARG A 171 -3.13 18.41 6.35
C ARG A 171 -4.29 17.48 6.03
N ASP A 172 -4.27 16.87 4.85
CA ASP A 172 -5.23 15.87 4.36
C ASP A 172 -5.00 14.47 4.96
N ARG A 173 -4.01 14.33 5.86
CA ARG A 173 -3.52 13.08 6.47
C ARG A 173 -2.86 12.10 5.48
N LEU A 174 -2.66 12.50 4.24
CA LEU A 174 -1.83 11.75 3.31
C LEU A 174 -0.36 11.92 3.68
N VAL A 175 0.44 10.94 3.30
CA VAL A 175 1.84 10.86 3.70
C VAL A 175 2.75 10.79 2.49
N THR A 176 3.78 11.64 2.52
CA THR A 176 4.92 11.57 1.59
C THR A 176 6.08 10.90 2.30
N THR A 177 6.63 9.83 1.72
CA THR A 177 7.82 9.16 2.21
C THR A 177 9.04 9.65 1.43
N ILE A 178 10.10 10.02 2.13
CA ILE A 178 11.39 10.40 1.56
C ILE A 178 12.43 9.42 2.08
N SER A 179 13.05 8.68 1.17
CA SER A 179 14.15 7.77 1.46
C SER A 179 15.45 8.29 0.87
N THR A 180 16.52 8.24 1.65
CA THR A 180 17.86 8.64 1.27
C THR A 180 18.69 7.37 1.02
N LEU A 181 19.40 7.32 -0.10
CA LEU A 181 20.43 6.34 -0.38
C LEU A 181 21.80 7.01 -0.25
N ARG A 182 22.73 6.38 0.50
CA ARG A 182 24.15 6.71 0.50
C ARG A 182 24.95 5.44 0.26
N LEU A 183 25.63 5.36 -0.89
CA LEU A 183 26.39 4.17 -1.28
C LEU A 183 27.75 4.57 -1.86
N GLU A 184 28.83 3.98 -1.37
CA GLU A 184 30.15 4.10 -1.98
C GLU A 184 30.21 3.28 -3.27
N LEU A 185 30.50 3.94 -4.39
CA LEU A 185 30.53 3.31 -5.71
C LEU A 185 31.83 2.56 -5.96
N GLY A 186 31.82 1.24 -5.79
CA GLY A 186 32.90 0.37 -6.29
C GLY A 186 32.93 0.20 -7.82
N PRO A 187 34.03 -0.35 -8.40
CA PRO A 187 34.19 -0.53 -9.85
C PRO A 187 33.11 -1.39 -10.51
N HIS A 188 32.57 -2.37 -9.78
CA HIS A 188 31.53 -3.28 -10.26
C HIS A 188 30.18 -2.58 -10.45
N HIS A 189 29.90 -1.49 -9.73
CA HIS A 189 28.68 -0.72 -9.94
C HIS A 189 28.72 0.03 -11.28
N LEU A 190 29.91 0.51 -11.68
CA LEU A 190 30.15 1.36 -12.85
C LEU A 190 30.76 0.60 -14.03
N SER A 191 30.72 -0.74 -14.05
CA SER A 191 31.42 -1.56 -15.06
C SER A 191 30.97 -1.28 -16.50
N SER A 192 29.74 -0.80 -16.69
CA SER A 192 29.16 -0.42 -17.98
C SER A 192 29.35 1.06 -18.33
N GLY A 193 30.08 1.84 -17.51
CA GLY A 193 30.17 3.31 -17.66
C GLY A 193 28.99 4.08 -17.05
N GLU A 194 28.03 3.36 -16.48
CA GLU A 194 26.89 3.89 -15.76
C GLU A 194 26.37 2.87 -14.74
N SER A 195 25.74 3.35 -13.68
CA SER A 195 24.92 2.55 -12.76
C SER A 195 23.44 2.89 -12.96
N LYS A 196 22.58 1.87 -13.00
CA LYS A 196 21.13 2.04 -13.02
C LYS A 196 20.60 2.05 -11.60
N VAL A 197 19.97 3.15 -11.21
CA VAL A 197 19.36 3.32 -9.89
C VAL A 197 17.85 3.27 -10.04
N LYS A 198 17.20 2.34 -9.35
CA LYS A 198 15.74 2.28 -9.24
C LYS A 198 15.32 2.64 -7.83
N CYS A 199 14.28 3.45 -7.75
CA CYS A 199 13.50 3.61 -6.53
C CYS A 199 12.10 3.06 -6.78
N LYS A 200 11.67 2.11 -5.94
CA LYS A 200 10.33 1.55 -5.93
C LYS A 200 9.56 2.08 -4.73
N SER A 201 8.42 2.69 -4.99
CA SER A 201 7.44 3.15 -4.00
C SER A 201 6.27 2.17 -3.97
N ARG A 202 6.10 1.46 -2.86
CA ARG A 202 5.03 0.47 -2.66
C ARG A 202 4.00 0.99 -1.67
N VAL A 203 2.73 1.04 -2.07
CA VAL A 203 1.60 1.20 -1.15
C VAL A 203 0.82 -0.11 -1.13
N GLU A 204 0.51 -0.58 0.08
CA GLU A 204 -0.16 -1.86 0.31
C GLU A 204 -1.21 -1.69 1.41
N THR A 205 -2.38 -2.30 1.23
CA THR A 205 -3.44 -2.32 2.25
C THR A 205 -2.99 -3.05 3.51
N SER A 206 -3.62 -2.74 4.65
CA SER A 206 -3.35 -3.42 5.91
C SER A 206 -3.71 -4.91 5.89
N GLU A 207 -3.16 -5.70 6.81
CA GLU A 207 -3.49 -7.12 7.01
C GLU A 207 -4.97 -7.39 7.37
N ARG A 208 -5.72 -6.35 7.74
CA ARG A 208 -7.16 -6.45 8.03
C ARG A 208 -8.00 -6.44 6.76
N ALA A 209 -7.44 -5.94 5.66
CA ALA A 209 -8.02 -6.01 4.34
C ALA A 209 -8.16 -7.49 3.95
N ARG A 210 -9.35 -7.90 3.53
CA ARG A 210 -9.61 -9.30 3.13
C ARG A 210 -8.79 -9.70 1.90
N GLU A 211 -8.58 -8.76 0.99
CA GLU A 211 -7.75 -8.84 -0.20
C GLU A 211 -6.69 -7.75 -0.13
N ALA A 212 -5.43 -8.14 -0.34
CA ALA A 212 -4.32 -7.23 -0.41
C ALA A 212 -4.35 -6.46 -1.74
N LEU A 213 -4.41 -5.13 -1.68
CA LEU A 213 -4.13 -4.29 -2.82
C LEU A 213 -2.72 -3.74 -2.71
N VAL A 214 -1.94 -3.94 -3.77
CA VAL A 214 -0.55 -3.47 -3.87
C VAL A 214 -0.42 -2.57 -5.10
N ASP A 215 0.15 -1.38 -4.91
CA ASP A 215 0.53 -0.44 -5.97
C ASP A 215 2.04 -0.17 -5.89
N ASP A 216 2.78 -0.71 -6.86
CA ASP A 216 4.22 -0.50 -7.01
C ASP A 216 4.48 0.54 -8.10
N ARG A 217 5.10 1.67 -7.73
CA ARG A 217 5.53 2.73 -8.64
C ARG A 217 7.04 2.82 -8.67
N ILE A 218 7.63 2.69 -9.85
CA ILE A 218 9.09 2.63 -10.01
C ILE A 218 9.56 3.81 -10.84
N THR A 219 10.62 4.46 -10.37
CA THR A 219 11.40 5.42 -11.15
C THR A 219 12.82 4.89 -11.29
N GLU A 220 13.33 4.87 -12.52
CA GLU A 220 14.69 4.48 -12.83
C GLU A 220 15.46 5.69 -13.38
N VAL A 221 16.70 5.86 -12.91
CA VAL A 221 17.64 6.84 -13.46
C VAL A 221 19.00 6.16 -13.68
N ALA A 222 19.71 6.58 -14.73
CA ALA A 222 21.10 6.22 -14.92
C ALA A 222 22.01 7.31 -14.33
N VAL A 223 23.03 6.90 -13.59
CA VAL A 223 24.14 7.76 -13.16
C VAL A 223 25.38 7.33 -13.91
N ARG A 224 26.06 8.29 -14.57
CA ARG A 224 27.24 8.00 -15.38
C ARG A 224 28.49 7.99 -14.52
N GLY A 225 29.46 7.15 -14.86
CA GLY A 225 30.72 7.12 -14.15
C GLY A 225 31.77 6.17 -14.72
N SER A 226 32.97 6.19 -14.14
CA SER A 226 34.06 5.31 -14.55
C SER A 226 34.46 4.35 -13.42
N GLY A 227 34.29 3.05 -13.68
CA GLY A 227 34.84 1.99 -12.83
C GLY A 227 36.29 1.70 -13.22
N ASN A 228 37.25 2.35 -12.55
CA ASN A 228 38.65 1.97 -12.71
C ASN A 228 38.88 0.64 -11.97
N PHE A 229 38.84 -0.47 -12.69
CA PHE A 229 39.45 -1.70 -12.20
C PHE A 229 40.96 -1.47 -12.17
N ILE A 230 41.55 -1.29 -10.99
CA ILE A 230 42.99 -1.47 -10.83
C ILE A 230 43.25 -2.95 -11.12
N ARG A 231 43.46 -3.30 -12.40
CA ARG A 231 44.05 -4.58 -12.75
C ARG A 231 45.47 -4.52 -12.22
N PRO A 232 45.87 -5.36 -11.24
CA PRO A 232 47.26 -5.39 -10.83
C PRO A 232 48.08 -5.66 -12.09
N SER A 233 49.09 -4.82 -12.33
CA SER A 233 49.99 -5.01 -13.47
C SER A 233 50.48 -6.45 -13.46
N LEU A 234 50.38 -7.15 -14.60
CA LEU A 234 50.94 -8.49 -14.74
C LEU A 234 52.42 -8.52 -14.32
N SER A 235 53.14 -7.42 -14.54
CA SER A 235 54.51 -7.23 -14.08
C SER A 235 54.62 -7.22 -12.56
N LEU A 236 53.70 -6.57 -11.83
CA LEU A 236 53.71 -6.54 -10.36
C LEU A 236 53.33 -7.89 -9.75
N VAL A 237 52.37 -8.60 -10.36
CA VAL A 237 52.01 -9.96 -9.95
C VAL A 237 53.19 -10.92 -10.20
N LEU A 238 53.84 -10.82 -11.37
CA LEU A 238 55.01 -11.62 -11.70
C LEU A 238 56.17 -11.34 -10.74
N VAL A 239 56.43 -10.07 -10.40
CA VAL A 239 57.45 -9.70 -9.41
C VAL A 239 57.12 -10.28 -8.04
N ALA A 240 55.86 -10.20 -7.58
CA ALA A 240 55.45 -10.79 -6.31
C ALA A 240 55.61 -12.33 -6.30
N VAL A 241 55.26 -13.00 -7.40
CA VAL A 241 55.45 -14.45 -7.56
C VAL A 241 56.94 -14.82 -7.58
N ILE A 242 57.78 -14.07 -8.30
CA ILE A 242 59.23 -14.28 -8.32
C ILE A 242 59.82 -14.09 -6.92
N VAL A 243 59.43 -13.04 -6.19
CA VAL A 243 59.90 -12.78 -4.82
C VAL A 243 59.47 -13.90 -3.86
N LEU A 244 58.26 -14.45 -4.02
CA LEU A 244 57.77 -15.58 -3.24
C LEU A 244 58.54 -16.86 -3.57
N LEU A 245 58.80 -17.14 -4.85
CA LEU A 245 59.59 -18.29 -5.29
C LEU A 245 61.05 -18.19 -4.81
N ASP A 246 61.68 -17.02 -4.89
CA ASP A 246 63.03 -16.79 -4.38
C ASP A 246 63.13 -17.01 -2.86
N ARG A 247 62.09 -16.64 -2.10
CA ARG A 247 62.03 -16.93 -0.66
C ARG A 247 61.91 -18.44 -0.39
N ILE A 248 61.11 -19.15 -1.18
CA ILE A 248 60.95 -20.61 -1.05
C ILE A 248 62.26 -21.32 -1.38
N VAL A 249 62.96 -20.91 -2.45
CA VAL A 249 64.25 -21.49 -2.84
C VAL A 249 65.34 -21.24 -1.80
N ARG A 250 65.35 -20.09 -1.11
CA ARG A 250 66.29 -19.81 -0.01
C ARG A 250 65.99 -20.56 1.29
N MET A 251 64.82 -21.19 1.40
CA MET A 251 64.41 -21.94 2.60
C MET A 251 64.65 -23.45 2.48
N ASN A 252 65.08 -23.94 1.31
CA ASN A 252 65.53 -25.32 1.06
C ASN A 252 67.06 -25.36 0.91
#